data_AF-A0A327L4E3-F1
#
_entry.id   AF-A0A327L4E3-F1
#
_cell.length_a   1.000
_cell.length_b   1.000
_cell.length_c   1.000
_cell.angle_alpha   90.00
_cell.angle_beta   90.00
_cell.angle_gamma   90.00
#
_symmetry.space_group_name_H-M   'P 1'
#
loop_
_entity.id
_entity.type
_entity.pdbx_description
1 polymer ?
#
loop_
_entity_poly.entity_id
_entity_poly.type
_entity_poly.pdbx_seq_one_letter_code
_entity_poly.pdbx_strand_id
1 'polypeptide(L)'
;MAWGGEIEILERWLAEGRKVPPGYLDRPVLPPGAAMVWDAFTTLSSDRSVGMGEGPIPFASIDRWAVRYGIDDLDEFDRFAALVQALDGRYLAARRDEQERAREAEAALRREQKQPV
;
A
#
# COMPACT_ATOMS: atom_id res chain seq x y z
N MET A 1 12.42 -9.12 -7.40
CA MET A 1 13.21 -8.93 -6.16
C MET A 1 12.31 -9.26 -4.97
N ALA A 2 12.74 -10.15 -4.07
CA ALA A 2 11.89 -10.60 -2.96
C ALA A 2 11.75 -9.55 -1.82
N TRP A 3 12.67 -8.58 -1.70
CA TRP A 3 12.77 -7.68 -0.54
C TRP A 3 13.38 -6.29 -0.84
N GLY A 4 12.94 -5.62 -1.90
CA GLY A 4 13.30 -4.21 -2.18
C GLY A 4 14.74 -3.97 -2.68
N GLY A 5 15.03 -2.72 -3.06
CA GLY A 5 16.28 -2.32 -3.71
C GLY A 5 17.49 -2.16 -2.79
N GLU A 6 17.31 -2.17 -1.46
CA GLU A 6 18.41 -1.99 -0.49
C GLU A 6 18.94 -3.31 0.08
N ILE A 7 18.50 -4.45 -0.43
CA ILE A 7 18.85 -5.76 0.14
C ILE A 7 20.36 -5.99 0.21
N GLU A 8 21.10 -5.58 -0.82
CA GLU A 8 22.55 -5.72 -0.89
C GLU A 8 23.27 -4.93 0.21
N ILE A 9 22.78 -3.73 0.52
CA ILE A 9 23.35 -2.87 1.58
C ILE A 9 23.12 -3.51 2.94
N LEU A 10 21.93 -4.06 3.17
CA LEU A 10 21.57 -4.68 4.44
C LEU A 10 22.31 -6.03 4.64
N GLU A 11 22.53 -6.80 3.57
CA GLU A 11 23.32 -8.03 3.62
C GLU A 11 24.78 -7.71 3.92
N ARG A 12 25.31 -6.63 3.34
CA ARG A 12 26.65 -6.13 3.65
C ARG A 12 26.76 -5.70 5.12
N TRP A 13 25.78 -4.97 5.65
CA TRP A 13 25.77 -4.57 7.05
C TRP A 13 25.73 -5.76 8.00
N LEU A 14 24.94 -6.80 7.67
CA LEU A 14 24.91 -8.04 8.44
C LEU A 14 26.27 -8.75 8.44
N ALA A 15 26.93 -8.84 7.28
CA ALA A 15 28.26 -9.44 7.15
C ALA A 15 29.35 -8.64 7.91
N GLU A 16 29.21 -7.31 7.97
CA GLU A 16 30.09 -6.41 8.72
C GLU A 16 29.78 -6.37 10.24
N GLY A 17 28.79 -7.12 10.72
CA GLY A 17 28.36 -7.10 12.13
C GLY A 17 27.68 -5.80 12.57
N ARG A 18 27.22 -4.98 11.62
CA ARG A 18 26.47 -3.75 11.89
C ARG A 18 25.01 -4.07 12.24
N LYS A 19 24.38 -3.16 13.01
CA LYS A 19 22.96 -3.28 13.32
C LYS A 19 22.13 -3.12 12.04
N VAL A 20 21.37 -4.17 11.71
CA VAL A 20 20.31 -4.14 10.70
C VAL A 20 18.99 -3.66 11.31
N PRO A 21 18.06 -3.13 10.51
CA PRO A 21 16.74 -2.73 10.99
C PRO A 21 16.00 -3.88 11.70
N PRO A 22 15.19 -3.58 12.74
CA PRO A 22 14.33 -4.57 13.37
C PRO A 22 13.45 -5.29 12.34
N GLY A 23 13.34 -6.61 12.45
CA GLY A 23 12.55 -7.44 11.52
C GLY A 23 13.28 -7.85 10.23
N TYR A 24 14.48 -7.32 9.93
CA TYR A 24 15.23 -7.72 8.73
C TYR A 24 15.58 -9.22 8.69
N LEU A 25 15.85 -9.80 9.87
CA LEU A 25 16.15 -11.22 10.01
C LEU A 25 14.88 -12.09 10.05
N ASP A 26 13.73 -11.47 10.34
CA ASP A 26 12.43 -12.13 10.38
C ASP A 26 11.73 -11.90 9.05
N ARG A 27 12.26 -12.53 7.98
CA ARG A 27 11.71 -12.43 6.62
C ARG A 27 10.58 -13.45 6.47
N PRO A 28 9.30 -13.08 6.59
CA PRO A 28 8.21 -14.03 6.44
C PRO A 28 8.20 -14.64 5.04
N VAL A 29 7.82 -15.90 4.94
CA VAL A 29 7.49 -16.51 3.65
C VAL A 29 6.16 -15.89 3.18
N LEU A 30 6.19 -15.24 2.03
CA LEU A 30 5.00 -14.67 1.44
C LEU A 30 4.11 -15.79 0.86
N PRO A 31 2.78 -15.73 1.05
CA PRO A 31 1.88 -16.65 0.36
C PRO A 31 2.03 -16.55 -1.16
N PRO A 32 1.80 -17.65 -1.90
CA PRO A 32 1.76 -17.61 -3.36
C PRO A 32 0.82 -16.50 -3.86
N GLY A 33 1.27 -15.74 -4.85
CA GLY A 33 0.48 -14.64 -5.42
C GLY A 33 0.48 -13.33 -4.62
N ALA A 34 0.94 -13.30 -3.35
CA ALA A 34 0.93 -12.07 -2.55
C ALA A 34 1.78 -10.94 -3.18
N ALA A 35 2.94 -11.28 -3.74
CA ALA A 35 3.79 -10.33 -4.45
C ALA A 35 3.10 -9.76 -5.70
N MET A 36 2.32 -10.60 -6.41
CA MET A 36 1.57 -10.20 -7.60
C MET A 36 0.42 -9.25 -7.25
N VAL A 37 -0.32 -9.54 -6.18
CA VAL A 37 -1.38 -8.65 -5.66
C VAL A 37 -0.79 -7.30 -5.24
N TRP A 38 0.36 -7.30 -4.57
CA TRP A 38 1.06 -6.08 -4.18
C TRP A 38 1.52 -5.26 -5.39
N ASP A 39 2.09 -5.92 -6.40
CA ASP A 39 2.50 -5.29 -7.65
C ASP A 39 1.31 -4.67 -8.41
N ALA A 40 0.19 -5.40 -8.49
CA ALA A 40 -1.04 -4.89 -9.08
C ALA A 40 -1.56 -3.65 -8.31
N PHE A 41 -1.66 -3.74 -6.98
CA PHE A 41 -2.11 -2.62 -6.16
C PHE A 41 -1.23 -1.38 -6.32
N THR A 42 0.09 -1.54 -6.30
CA THR A 42 1.03 -0.42 -6.44
C THR A 42 0.98 0.17 -7.86
N THR A 43 0.94 -0.67 -8.88
CA THR A 43 0.82 -0.24 -10.29
C THR A 43 -0.48 0.50 -10.55
N LEU A 44 -1.61 -0.03 -10.10
CA LEU A 44 -2.95 0.50 -10.36
C LEU A 44 -3.32 1.68 -9.46
N SER A 45 -2.49 1.99 -8.45
CA SER A 45 -2.79 3.10 -7.54
C SER A 45 -2.77 4.47 -8.23
N SER A 46 -2.14 4.62 -9.40
CA SER A 46 -2.22 5.86 -10.18
C SER A 46 -3.57 6.06 -10.89
N ASP A 47 -4.35 4.99 -11.09
CA ASP A 47 -5.58 5.02 -11.87
C ASP A 47 -6.80 5.51 -11.06
N ARG A 48 -6.60 5.73 -9.76
CA ARG A 48 -7.65 6.13 -8.82
C ARG A 48 -8.22 7.48 -9.22
N SER A 49 -9.53 7.62 -9.05
CA SER A 49 -10.15 8.94 -9.12
C SER A 49 -9.68 9.80 -7.94
N VAL A 50 -9.19 10.99 -8.23
CA VAL A 50 -8.88 12.01 -7.23
C VAL A 50 -9.87 13.16 -7.40
N GLY A 51 -10.67 13.43 -6.37
CA GLY A 51 -11.68 14.49 -6.37
C GLY A 51 -11.91 15.03 -4.96
N MET A 52 -13.08 14.75 -4.38
CA MET A 52 -13.38 15.06 -2.96
C MET A 52 -12.65 14.14 -1.97
N GLY A 53 -11.81 13.24 -2.48
CA GLY A 53 -11.01 12.26 -1.76
C GLY A 53 -10.43 11.25 -2.75
N GLU A 54 -9.52 10.40 -2.27
CA GLU A 54 -9.04 9.24 -3.02
C GLU A 54 -10.16 8.19 -3.10
N GLY A 55 -10.53 7.82 -4.33
CA GLY A 55 -11.48 6.74 -4.60
C GLY A 55 -10.83 5.36 -4.68
N PRO A 56 -11.64 4.29 -4.72
CA PRO A 56 -11.14 2.95 -4.95
C PRO A 56 -10.50 2.81 -6.33
N ILE A 57 -9.60 1.84 -6.47
CA ILE A 57 -9.08 1.43 -7.78
C ILE A 57 -10.26 0.97 -8.66
N PRO A 58 -10.43 1.50 -9.89
CA PRO A 58 -11.52 1.08 -10.76
C PRO A 58 -11.42 -0.41 -11.09
N PHE A 59 -12.55 -1.12 -11.03
CA PHE A 59 -12.61 -2.54 -11.39
C PHE A 59 -12.10 -2.80 -12.82
N ALA A 60 -12.40 -1.92 -13.76
CA ALA A 60 -11.91 -2.03 -15.14
C ALA A 60 -10.38 -1.95 -15.26
N SER A 61 -9.69 -1.27 -14.34
CA SER A 61 -8.23 -1.25 -14.30
C SER A 61 -7.68 -2.58 -13.76
N ILE A 62 -8.35 -3.18 -12.78
CA ILE A 62 -8.02 -4.51 -12.24
C ILE A 62 -8.20 -5.58 -13.33
N ASP A 63 -9.34 -5.58 -14.02
CA ASP A 63 -9.66 -6.46 -15.15
C ASP A 63 -8.59 -6.39 -16.25
N ARG A 64 -8.26 -5.18 -16.72
CA ARG A 64 -7.22 -4.99 -17.74
C ARG A 64 -5.83 -5.45 -17.30
N TRP A 65 -5.50 -5.26 -16.03
CA TRP A 65 -4.24 -5.74 -15.47
C TRP A 65 -4.24 -7.26 -15.44
N ALA A 66 -5.30 -7.89 -14.93
CA ALA A 66 -5.44 -9.35 -14.87
C ALA A 66 -5.26 -10.01 -16.25
N VAL A 67 -5.96 -9.49 -17.27
CA VAL A 67 -5.82 -9.95 -18.67
C VAL A 67 -4.39 -9.79 -19.18
N ARG A 68 -3.72 -8.67 -18.87
CA ARG A 68 -2.34 -8.42 -19.32
C ARG A 68 -1.33 -9.40 -18.72
N TYR A 69 -1.57 -9.86 -17.50
CA TYR A 69 -0.68 -10.78 -16.79
C TYR A 69 -1.14 -12.25 -16.83
N GLY A 70 -2.13 -12.57 -17.68
CA GLY A 70 -2.54 -13.93 -18.00
C GLY A 70 -3.44 -14.58 -16.95
N ILE A 71 -4.21 -13.79 -16.20
CA ILE A 71 -5.25 -14.29 -15.32
C ILE A 71 -6.54 -14.40 -16.14
N ASP A 72 -6.72 -15.55 -16.81
CA ASP A 72 -7.80 -15.77 -17.77
C ASP A 72 -8.94 -16.66 -17.21
N ASP A 73 -8.71 -17.32 -16.07
CA ASP A 73 -9.73 -18.10 -15.37
C ASP A 73 -10.59 -17.20 -14.46
N LEU A 74 -11.91 -17.41 -14.47
CA LEU A 74 -12.85 -16.56 -13.74
C LEU A 74 -12.69 -16.68 -12.22
N ASP A 75 -12.46 -17.90 -11.70
CA ASP A 75 -12.29 -18.11 -10.27
C ASP A 75 -10.94 -17.55 -9.78
N GLU A 76 -9.90 -17.62 -10.62
CA GLU A 76 -8.62 -16.94 -10.37
C GLU A 76 -8.76 -15.42 -10.38
N PHE A 77 -9.48 -14.87 -11.36
CA PHE A 77 -9.73 -13.44 -11.47
C PHE A 77 -10.52 -12.91 -10.26
N ASP A 78 -11.61 -13.57 -9.87
CA ASP A 78 -12.42 -13.16 -8.73
C ASP A 78 -11.61 -13.14 -7.42
N ARG A 79 -10.76 -14.16 -7.21
CA ARG A 79 -9.85 -14.21 -6.06
C ARG A 79 -8.82 -13.09 -6.11
N PHE A 80 -8.20 -12.85 -7.27
CA PHE A 80 -7.24 -11.78 -7.46
C PHE A 80 -7.86 -10.40 -7.21
N ALA A 81 -9.01 -10.12 -7.83
CA ALA A 81 -9.72 -8.85 -7.70
C ALA A 81 -10.14 -8.59 -6.25
N ALA A 82 -10.65 -9.61 -5.55
CA ALA A 82 -11.01 -9.50 -4.14
C ALA A 82 -9.81 -9.15 -3.25
N LEU A 83 -8.63 -9.73 -3.51
CA LEU A 83 -7.41 -9.43 -2.76
C LEU A 83 -6.91 -8.00 -3.02
N VAL A 84 -6.90 -7.55 -4.28
CA VAL A 84 -6.51 -6.18 -4.64
C VAL A 84 -7.47 -5.17 -4.00
N GLN A 85 -8.79 -5.41 -4.07
CA GLN A 85 -9.80 -4.53 -3.47
C GLN A 85 -9.73 -4.52 -1.94
N ALA A 86 -9.41 -5.64 -1.29
CA ALA A 86 -9.25 -5.69 0.16
C ALA A 86 -8.02 -4.88 0.62
N LEU A 87 -6.89 -5.01 -0.10
CA LEU A 87 -5.71 -4.19 0.13
C LEU A 87 -6.01 -2.71 -0.09
N ASP A 88 -6.78 -2.42 -1.14
CA ASP A 88 -7.19 -1.07 -1.47
C ASP A 88 -8.07 -0.42 -0.37
N GLY A 89 -9.08 -1.15 0.10
CA GLY A 89 -9.93 -0.70 1.20
C GLY A 89 -9.14 -0.38 2.47
N ARG A 90 -8.10 -1.16 2.78
CA ARG A 90 -7.20 -0.90 3.91
C ARG A 90 -6.35 0.34 3.71
N TYR A 91 -5.80 0.55 2.52
CA TYR A 91 -5.06 1.75 2.18
C TYR A 91 -5.94 3.01 2.32
N LEU A 92 -7.15 3.00 1.76
CA LEU A 92 -8.08 4.14 1.85
C LEU A 92 -8.51 4.43 3.29
N ALA A 93 -8.68 3.40 4.12
CA ALA A 93 -8.96 3.59 5.56
C ALA A 93 -7.81 4.31 6.26
N ALA A 94 -6.56 3.83 6.08
CA ALA A 94 -5.39 4.46 6.66
C ALA A 94 -5.22 5.93 6.21
N ARG A 95 -5.51 6.22 4.94
CA ARG A 95 -5.49 7.58 4.39
C ARG A 95 -6.55 8.50 4.99
N ARG A 96 -7.78 7.99 5.21
CA ARG A 96 -8.82 8.78 5.89
C ARG A 96 -8.41 9.11 7.32
N ASP A 97 -7.90 8.13 8.06
CA ASP A 97 -7.45 8.33 9.45
C ASP A 97 -6.28 9.32 9.54
N GLU A 98 -5.37 9.32 8.55
CA GLU A 98 -4.30 10.32 8.44
C GLU A 98 -4.85 11.73 8.18
N GLN A 99 -5.79 11.88 7.24
CA GLN A 99 -6.41 13.18 6.93
C GLN A 99 -7.22 13.74 8.10
N GLU A 100 -7.96 12.90 8.83
CA GLU A 100 -8.72 13.31 10.00
C GLU A 100 -7.81 13.83 11.12
N ARG A 101 -6.75 13.08 11.45
CA ARG A 101 -5.75 13.51 12.44
C ARG A 101 -5.07 14.82 12.06
N ALA A 102 -4.75 15.01 10.77
CA ALA A 102 -4.18 16.27 10.29
C ALA A 102 -5.15 17.45 10.45
N ARG A 103 -6.44 17.25 10.13
CA ARG A 103 -7.48 18.28 10.29
C ARG A 103 -7.72 18.64 11.75
N GLU A 104 -7.72 17.65 12.65
CA GLU A 104 -7.86 17.87 14.08
C GLU A 104 -6.68 18.67 14.65
N ALA A 105 -5.45 18.30 14.27
CA ALA A 105 -4.24 19.03 14.67
C ALA A 105 -4.27 20.48 14.18
N GLU A 106 -4.67 20.73 12.93
CA GLU A 106 -4.82 22.08 12.38
C GLU A 106 -5.91 22.88 13.11
N ALA A 107 -7.06 22.25 13.41
CA ALA A 107 -8.14 22.88 14.14
C ALA A 107 -7.74 23.25 15.57
N ALA A 108 -6.97 22.40 16.25
CA ALA A 108 -6.43 22.66 17.59
C ALA A 108 -5.49 23.87 17.57
N LEU A 109 -4.51 23.89 16.65
CA LEU A 109 -3.59 25.02 16.46
C LEU A 109 -4.35 26.33 16.19
N ARG A 110 -5.40 26.29 15.36
CA ARG A 110 -6.21 27.46 15.05
C ARG A 110 -7.06 27.96 16.22
N ARG A 111 -7.47 27.07 17.14
CA ARG A 111 -8.20 27.44 18.36
C ARG A 111 -7.27 28.16 19.35
N GLU A 112 -6.06 27.64 19.55
CA GLU A 112 -5.03 28.25 20.41
C GLU A 112 -4.65 29.65 19.92
N GLN A 113 -4.52 29.85 18.61
CA GLN A 113 -4.18 31.17 18.03
C GLN A 113 -5.32 32.19 18.09
N LYS A 114 -6.58 31.76 18.28
CA LYS A 114 -7.77 32.64 18.27
C LYS A 114 -8.27 33.03 19.65
N GLN A 115 -7.58 32.66 20.73
CA GLN A 115 -7.96 33.04 22.09
C GLN A 115 -7.17 34.32 22.49
N PRO A 116 -7.73 35.53 22.32
CA PRO A 116 -7.09 36.74 22.83
C PRO A 116 -7.20 36.76 24.36
N VAL A 117 -6.14 37.31 24.99
CA VAL A 117 -6.04 37.59 26.43
C VAL A 117 -7.09 38.59 26.87
#